data_AF-A0AAV2GZU8-F1
#
_entry.id   AF-A0AAV2GZU8-F1
#
_cell.length_a   1.000
_cell.length_b   1.000
_cell.length_c   1.000
_cell.angle_alpha   90.00
_cell.angle_beta   90.00
_cell.angle_gamma   90.00
#
_symmetry.space_group_name_H-M   'P 1'
#
loop_
_entity.id
_entity.type
_entity.pdbx_description
1 polymer ?
#
loop_
_entity_poly.entity_id
_entity_poly.type
_entity_poly.pdbx_seq_one_letter_code
_entity_poly.pdbx_strand_id
1 'polypeptide(L)'
;DLNLRGRAYAQLAVVRSQSKTCFSQSDGTRLFGEANVKSLIEKAQKYGSNDAWTLTECGRIIRYTDLNFGTLLLERSLSIKKHSATLHHLGMCYEENAKRTAKREAKMWNRNYGASQQTCRRQPERFQAEIPESSAMRYPVSKFPLKSDDPYVVIAIDYYTQAIDISYDCNNPARFSLGILLKKCGDLEEALKQFNRIIHLTSKNDGAISKRSGECSEYLHTVTAAYEQAGLCLLELA
;
A
#
# COMPACT_ATOMS: atom_id res chain seq x y z
N ASP A 1 -28.37 -17.71 -7.75
CA ASP A 1 -27.15 -17.28 -8.44
C ASP A 1 -25.96 -17.42 -7.50
N LEU A 2 -24.96 -18.25 -7.86
CA LEU A 2 -23.78 -18.52 -7.04
C LEU A 2 -22.88 -17.27 -6.93
N ASN A 3 -22.75 -16.49 -8.00
CA ASN A 3 -21.90 -15.31 -8.01
C ASN A 3 -22.46 -14.22 -7.11
N LEU A 4 -23.79 -14.00 -7.10
CA LEU A 4 -24.42 -13.06 -6.16
C LEU A 4 -24.16 -13.45 -4.71
N ARG A 5 -24.13 -14.75 -4.40
CA ARG A 5 -23.81 -15.24 -3.05
C ARG A 5 -22.34 -14.99 -2.69
N GLY A 6 -21.43 -15.21 -3.65
CA GLY A 6 -20.02 -14.88 -3.50
C GLY A 6 -19.81 -13.40 -3.17
N ARG A 7 -20.46 -12.52 -3.93
CA ARG A 7 -20.42 -11.07 -3.73
C ARG A 7 -20.97 -10.64 -2.37
N ALA A 8 -22.08 -11.24 -1.94
CA ALA A 8 -22.66 -10.95 -0.61
C ALA A 8 -21.68 -11.31 0.52
N TYR A 9 -21.00 -12.46 0.44
CA TYR A 9 -19.98 -12.82 1.43
C TYR A 9 -18.75 -11.91 1.39
N ALA A 10 -18.30 -11.50 0.20
CA ALA A 10 -17.21 -10.53 0.07
C ALA A 10 -17.59 -9.18 0.73
N GLN A 11 -18.81 -8.69 0.50
CA GLN A 11 -19.29 -7.47 1.13
C GLN A 11 -19.43 -7.60 2.65
N LEU A 12 -19.92 -8.73 3.15
CA LEU A 12 -19.91 -9.01 4.59
C LEU A 12 -18.49 -9.00 5.17
N ALA A 13 -17.49 -9.51 4.43
CA ALA A 13 -16.10 -9.43 4.85
C ALA A 13 -15.59 -7.97 4.89
N VAL A 14 -15.99 -7.11 3.95
CA VAL A 14 -15.67 -5.67 3.97
C VAL A 14 -16.22 -5.03 5.24
N VAL A 15 -17.53 -5.20 5.49
CA VAL A 15 -18.18 -4.60 6.67
C VAL A 15 -17.56 -5.14 7.95
N ARG A 16 -17.24 -6.45 8.02
CA ARG A 16 -16.56 -7.04 9.18
C ARG A 16 -15.15 -6.48 9.40
N SER A 17 -14.41 -6.21 8.33
CA SER A 17 -13.08 -5.60 8.44
C SER A 17 -13.15 -4.17 8.96
N GLN A 18 -14.14 -3.40 8.50
CA GLN A 18 -14.37 -2.02 8.94
C GLN A 18 -15.07 -1.96 10.30
N SER A 19 -15.70 -3.05 10.76
CA SER A 19 -16.51 -2.98 11.97
C SER A 19 -15.70 -2.64 13.21
N LYS A 20 -14.39 -2.94 13.20
CA LYS A 20 -13.48 -2.62 14.31
C LYS A 20 -13.33 -1.11 14.54
N THR A 21 -13.52 -0.29 13.52
CA THR A 21 -13.39 1.17 13.62
C THR A 21 -14.73 1.86 13.86
N CYS A 22 -15.85 1.20 13.56
CA CYS A 22 -17.18 1.84 13.52
C CYS A 22 -18.19 1.29 14.52
N PHE A 23 -17.97 0.11 15.11
CA PHE A 23 -18.91 -0.51 16.03
C PHE A 23 -18.27 -0.83 17.37
N SER A 24 -19.09 -0.81 18.42
CA SER A 24 -18.72 -1.40 19.71
C SER A 24 -18.45 -2.90 19.55
N GLN A 25 -17.60 -3.46 20.42
CA GLN A 25 -17.27 -4.89 20.38
C GLN A 25 -18.52 -5.79 20.53
N SER A 26 -19.53 -5.35 21.28
CA SER A 26 -20.82 -6.04 21.45
C SER A 26 -21.66 -6.05 20.17
N ASP A 27 -21.73 -4.94 19.44
CA ASP A 27 -22.53 -4.84 18.21
C ASP A 27 -21.94 -5.68 17.08
N GLY A 28 -20.61 -5.67 16.97
CA GLY A 28 -19.90 -6.50 15.99
C GLY A 28 -20.09 -8.00 16.25
N THR A 29 -20.15 -8.42 17.52
CA THR A 29 -20.40 -9.83 17.86
C THR A 29 -21.85 -10.23 17.57
N ARG A 30 -22.82 -9.35 17.80
CA ARG A 30 -24.23 -9.61 17.47
C ARG A 30 -24.47 -9.76 15.96
N LEU A 31 -23.85 -8.91 15.15
CA LEU A 31 -24.07 -8.87 13.70
C LEU A 31 -23.37 -10.02 12.96
N PHE A 32 -22.17 -10.39 13.37
CA PHE A 32 -21.35 -11.37 12.65
C PHE A 32 -21.26 -12.72 13.37
N GLY A 33 -21.74 -12.83 14.60
CA GLY A 33 -21.53 -14.00 15.44
C GLY A 33 -20.04 -14.34 15.53
N GLU A 34 -19.73 -15.62 15.32
CA GLU A 34 -18.36 -16.14 15.28
C GLU A 34 -17.68 -15.98 13.91
N ALA A 35 -18.35 -15.39 12.91
CA ALA A 35 -17.77 -15.21 11.60
C ALA A 35 -16.63 -14.19 11.64
N ASN A 36 -15.43 -14.67 11.33
CA ASN A 36 -14.26 -13.83 11.13
C ASN A 36 -14.07 -13.52 9.62
N VAL A 37 -13.23 -12.54 9.33
CA VAL A 37 -12.98 -12.09 7.95
C VAL A 37 -12.52 -13.25 7.06
N LYS A 38 -11.64 -14.11 7.57
CA LYS A 38 -11.11 -15.25 6.81
C LYS A 38 -12.20 -16.24 6.43
N SER A 39 -13.07 -16.63 7.37
CA SER A 39 -14.16 -17.57 7.10
C SER A 39 -15.21 -17.01 6.15
N LEU A 40 -15.45 -15.69 6.16
CA LEU A 40 -16.30 -15.01 5.18
C LEU A 40 -15.68 -15.02 3.77
N ILE A 41 -14.36 -14.81 3.67
CA ILE A 41 -13.63 -14.87 2.40
C ILE A 41 -13.60 -16.28 1.82
N GLU A 42 -13.41 -17.32 2.65
CA GLU A 42 -13.50 -18.72 2.21
C GLU A 42 -14.89 -19.04 1.65
N LYS A 43 -15.96 -18.55 2.29
CA LYS A 43 -17.33 -18.65 1.77
C LYS A 43 -17.50 -17.87 0.46
N ALA A 44 -16.94 -16.66 0.37
CA ALA A 44 -16.99 -15.87 -0.86
C ALA A 44 -16.34 -16.60 -2.04
N GLN A 45 -15.17 -17.21 -1.82
CA GLN A 45 -14.47 -18.01 -2.83
C GLN A 45 -15.23 -19.28 -3.21
N LYS A 46 -15.87 -19.95 -2.24
CA LYS A 46 -16.68 -21.14 -2.51
C LYS A 46 -17.78 -20.88 -3.52
N TYR A 47 -18.39 -19.70 -3.50
CA TYR A 47 -19.53 -19.37 -4.36
C TYR A 47 -19.19 -18.43 -5.53
N GLY A 48 -18.08 -17.70 -5.47
CA GLY A 48 -17.68 -16.68 -6.45
C GLY A 48 -16.22 -16.79 -6.91
N SER A 49 -15.68 -18.01 -6.98
CA SER A 49 -14.29 -18.26 -7.40
C SER A 49 -13.94 -17.75 -8.81
N ASN A 50 -14.95 -17.57 -9.67
CA ASN A 50 -14.81 -17.10 -11.05
C ASN A 50 -15.30 -15.64 -11.25
N ASP A 51 -15.57 -14.91 -10.17
CA ASP A 51 -15.96 -13.50 -10.23
C ASP A 51 -14.77 -12.61 -9.84
N ALA A 52 -14.20 -11.92 -10.82
CA ALA A 52 -13.03 -11.04 -10.61
C ALA A 52 -13.27 -10.00 -9.50
N TRP A 53 -14.48 -9.42 -9.44
CA TRP A 53 -14.79 -8.44 -8.41
C TRP A 53 -14.79 -9.04 -7.00
N THR A 54 -15.40 -10.22 -6.83
CA THR A 54 -15.38 -10.95 -5.54
C THR A 54 -13.94 -11.23 -5.10
N LEU A 55 -13.09 -11.73 -6.00
CA LEU A 55 -11.67 -11.99 -5.71
C LEU A 55 -10.90 -10.71 -5.35
N THR A 56 -11.19 -9.60 -6.04
CA THR A 56 -10.60 -8.29 -5.75
C THR A 56 -10.91 -7.83 -4.34
N GLU A 57 -12.19 -7.83 -3.95
CA GLU A 57 -12.60 -7.39 -2.62
C GLU A 57 -12.00 -8.28 -1.53
N CYS A 58 -12.03 -9.60 -1.73
CA CYS A 58 -11.39 -10.53 -0.81
C CYS A 58 -9.88 -10.26 -0.68
N GLY A 59 -9.17 -10.10 -1.79
CA GLY A 59 -7.74 -9.81 -1.83
C GLY A 59 -7.38 -8.50 -1.12
N ARG A 60 -8.14 -7.43 -1.41
CA ARG A 60 -7.99 -6.10 -0.80
C ARG A 60 -8.10 -6.12 0.72
N ILE A 61 -9.02 -6.92 1.27
CA ILE A 61 -9.25 -7.02 2.71
C ILE A 61 -8.19 -7.92 3.37
N ILE A 62 -7.96 -9.11 2.80
CA ILE A 62 -7.13 -10.11 3.49
C ILE A 62 -5.65 -9.73 3.52
N ARG A 63 -5.17 -8.90 2.58
CA ARG A 63 -3.76 -8.47 2.51
C ARG A 63 -3.22 -7.85 3.80
N TYR A 64 -4.08 -7.23 4.60
CA TYR A 64 -3.71 -6.64 5.89
C TYR A 64 -3.38 -7.69 6.95
N THR A 65 -3.88 -8.92 6.79
CA THR A 65 -3.67 -10.05 7.71
C THR A 65 -2.76 -11.12 7.11
N ASP A 66 -2.98 -11.47 5.84
CA ASP A 66 -2.22 -12.44 5.06
C ASP A 66 -1.93 -11.85 3.68
N LEU A 67 -0.75 -11.28 3.57
CA LEU A 67 -0.30 -10.58 2.36
C LEU A 67 -0.19 -11.53 1.16
N ASN A 68 0.36 -12.73 1.38
CA ASN A 68 0.58 -13.70 0.30
C ASN A 68 -0.75 -14.20 -0.25
N PHE A 69 -1.69 -14.52 0.64
CA PHE A 69 -3.02 -14.93 0.21
C PHE A 69 -3.78 -13.80 -0.48
N GLY A 70 -3.61 -12.56 -0.01
CA GLY A 70 -4.13 -11.36 -0.69
C GLY A 70 -3.62 -11.22 -2.12
N THR A 71 -2.31 -11.30 -2.32
CA THR A 71 -1.67 -11.26 -3.65
C THR A 71 -2.21 -12.35 -4.55
N LEU A 72 -2.28 -13.60 -4.08
CA LEU A 72 -2.80 -14.72 -4.88
C LEU A 72 -4.23 -14.48 -5.39
N LEU A 73 -5.11 -13.94 -4.54
CA LEU A 73 -6.49 -13.66 -4.94
C LEU A 73 -6.57 -12.53 -5.97
N LEU A 74 -5.73 -11.51 -5.82
CA LEU A 74 -5.66 -10.40 -6.78
C LEU A 74 -5.08 -10.84 -8.13
N GLU A 75 -4.06 -11.70 -8.15
CA GLU A 75 -3.54 -12.30 -9.38
C GLU A 75 -4.60 -13.15 -10.09
N ARG A 76 -5.36 -13.95 -9.33
CA ARG A 76 -6.50 -14.71 -9.88
C ARG A 76 -7.62 -13.81 -10.38
N SER A 77 -7.89 -12.69 -9.72
CA SER A 77 -8.82 -11.67 -10.22
C SER A 77 -8.36 -11.13 -11.57
N LEU A 78 -7.06 -10.79 -11.66
CA LEU A 78 -6.44 -10.23 -12.85
C LEU A 78 -6.49 -11.18 -14.04
N SER A 79 -6.31 -12.49 -13.82
CA SER A 79 -6.39 -13.51 -14.87
C SER A 79 -7.80 -13.71 -15.43
N ILE A 80 -8.83 -13.38 -14.65
CA ILE A 80 -10.22 -13.38 -15.13
C ILE A 80 -10.53 -12.11 -15.89
N LYS A 81 -10.23 -10.94 -15.29
CA LYS A 81 -10.50 -9.65 -15.92
C LYS A 81 -9.52 -8.60 -15.42
N LYS A 82 -8.86 -7.92 -16.37
CA LYS A 82 -8.03 -6.76 -16.06
C LYS A 82 -8.90 -5.56 -15.66
N HIS A 83 -8.62 -4.99 -14.48
CA HIS A 83 -9.23 -3.73 -14.06
C HIS A 83 -8.31 -2.95 -13.11
N SER A 84 -8.48 -1.63 -13.12
CA SER A 84 -7.59 -0.68 -12.42
C SER A 84 -7.49 -0.94 -10.91
N ALA A 85 -8.60 -1.25 -10.24
CA ALA A 85 -8.59 -1.49 -8.78
C ALA A 85 -7.75 -2.71 -8.37
N THR A 86 -7.78 -3.82 -9.13
CA THR A 86 -6.94 -5.01 -8.82
C THR A 86 -5.47 -4.67 -8.97
N LEU A 87 -5.10 -3.98 -10.07
CA LEU A 87 -3.73 -3.55 -10.31
C LEU A 87 -3.24 -2.63 -9.20
N HIS A 88 -4.07 -1.66 -8.77
CA HIS A 88 -3.75 -0.79 -7.64
C HIS A 88 -3.46 -1.60 -6.37
N HIS A 89 -4.34 -2.55 -6.00
CA HIS A 89 -4.12 -3.36 -4.81
C HIS A 89 -2.94 -4.33 -4.93
N LEU A 90 -2.62 -4.84 -6.12
CA LEU A 90 -1.38 -5.61 -6.35
C LEU A 90 -0.16 -4.73 -6.09
N GLY A 91 -0.13 -3.51 -6.64
CA GLY A 91 0.93 -2.54 -6.36
C GLY A 91 1.13 -2.32 -4.86
N MET A 92 0.04 -2.17 -4.09
CA MET A 92 0.11 -2.06 -2.64
C MET A 92 0.68 -3.31 -1.96
N CYS A 93 0.40 -4.50 -2.49
CA CYS A 93 0.92 -5.74 -1.91
C CYS A 93 2.42 -5.88 -2.13
N TYR A 94 2.90 -5.54 -3.33
CA TYR A 94 4.32 -5.55 -3.66
C TYR A 94 5.10 -4.45 -2.92
N GLU A 95 4.54 -3.25 -2.77
CA GLU A 95 5.12 -2.21 -1.91
C GLU A 95 5.29 -2.70 -0.46
N GLU A 96 4.30 -3.42 0.08
CA GLU A 96 4.39 -3.95 1.44
C GLU A 96 5.46 -5.05 1.56
N ASN A 97 5.64 -5.86 0.52
CA ASN A 97 6.75 -6.83 0.46
C ASN A 97 8.11 -6.11 0.45
N ALA A 98 8.29 -5.05 -0.35
CA ALA A 98 9.50 -4.24 -0.36
C ALA A 98 9.83 -3.70 1.05
N LYS A 99 8.82 -3.14 1.75
CA LYS A 99 8.99 -2.67 3.13
C LYS A 99 9.39 -3.78 4.09
N ARG A 100 8.82 -4.98 3.95
CA ARG A 100 9.16 -6.13 4.79
C ARG A 100 10.60 -6.57 4.55
N THR A 101 11.06 -6.58 3.30
CA THR A 101 12.45 -6.88 2.93
C THR A 101 13.40 -5.84 3.52
N ALA A 102 13.17 -4.56 3.27
CA ALA A 102 13.96 -3.46 3.82
C ALA A 102 14.02 -3.50 5.36
N LYS A 103 12.89 -3.79 6.03
CA LYS A 103 12.83 -3.94 7.49
C LYS A 103 13.64 -5.13 8.00
N ARG A 104 13.69 -6.24 7.27
CA ARG A 104 14.53 -7.39 7.61
C ARG A 104 16.01 -7.06 7.44
N GLU A 105 16.39 -6.42 6.33
CA GLU A 105 17.76 -5.94 6.08
C GLU A 105 18.22 -4.99 7.19
N ALA A 106 17.41 -3.98 7.52
CA ALA A 106 17.72 -3.03 8.59
C ALA A 106 17.90 -3.69 9.96
N LYS A 107 17.11 -4.74 10.27
CA LYS A 107 17.27 -5.52 11.50
C LYS A 107 18.56 -6.33 11.49
N MET A 108 18.92 -6.96 10.38
CA MET A 108 20.16 -7.71 10.23
C MET A 108 21.38 -6.79 10.36
N TRP A 109 21.34 -5.64 9.69
CA TRP A 109 22.38 -4.61 9.77
C TRP A 109 22.60 -4.14 11.21
N ASN A 110 21.52 -3.80 11.94
CA ASN A 110 21.61 -3.37 13.34
C ASN A 110 22.16 -4.46 14.28
N ARG A 111 21.84 -5.74 14.03
CA ARG A 111 22.38 -6.88 14.80
C ARG A 111 23.88 -7.05 14.57
N ASN A 112 24.30 -7.03 13.31
CA ASN A 112 25.70 -7.21 12.95
C ASN A 112 26.57 -6.04 13.44
N TYR A 113 26.06 -4.82 13.37
CA TYR A 113 26.72 -3.64 13.92
C TYR A 113 26.83 -3.68 15.45
N GLY A 114 25.77 -4.10 16.15
CA GLY A 114 25.82 -4.30 17.61
C GLY A 114 26.84 -5.36 18.03
N ALA A 115 26.97 -6.44 17.26
CA ALA A 115 27.95 -7.48 17.49
C ALA A 115 29.40 -7.02 17.20
N SER A 116 29.61 -6.26 16.12
CA SER A 116 30.95 -5.77 15.75
C SER A 116 31.51 -4.77 16.77
N GLN A 117 30.67 -3.88 17.33
CA GLN A 117 31.09 -2.99 18.42
C GLN A 117 31.45 -3.75 19.69
N GLN A 118 30.80 -4.88 19.96
CA GLN A 118 31.07 -5.70 21.13
C GLN A 118 32.36 -6.52 20.99
N THR A 119 32.74 -6.90 19.77
CA THR A 119 34.06 -7.49 19.47
C THR A 119 35.18 -6.46 19.46
N CYS A 120 34.97 -5.24 18.94
CA CYS A 120 36.00 -4.18 18.96
C CYS A 120 36.35 -3.72 20.39
N ARG A 121 35.39 -3.74 21.35
CA ARG A 121 35.69 -3.47 22.77
C ARG A 121 36.61 -4.48 23.45
N ARG A 122 36.86 -5.65 22.84
CA ARG A 122 37.74 -6.69 23.40
C ARG A 122 39.17 -6.66 22.86
N GLN A 123 39.49 -5.81 21.88
CA GLN A 123 40.86 -5.64 21.38
C GLN A 123 41.19 -4.15 21.17
N PRO A 124 41.82 -3.48 22.15
CA PRO A 124 42.05 -2.04 22.09
C PRO A 124 43.14 -1.56 21.10
N GLU A 125 43.98 -2.43 20.53
CA GLU A 125 45.31 -1.95 20.09
C GLU A 125 45.64 -1.97 18.58
N ARG A 126 44.76 -2.35 17.64
CA ARG A 126 45.24 -2.46 16.23
C ARG A 126 44.38 -2.00 15.05
N PHE A 127 43.24 -1.33 15.25
CA PHE A 127 42.47 -0.82 14.11
C PHE A 127 42.08 0.64 14.29
N GLN A 128 43.01 1.54 13.98
CA GLN A 128 42.68 2.87 13.45
C GLN A 128 42.41 2.72 11.95
N ALA A 129 41.31 2.05 11.58
CA ALA A 129 40.76 2.22 10.25
C ALA A 129 39.68 3.29 10.37
N GLU A 130 39.81 4.35 9.58
CA GLU A 130 38.81 5.39 9.42
C GLU A 130 37.45 4.72 9.20
N ILE A 131 36.61 4.80 10.23
CA ILE A 131 35.21 4.40 10.13
C ILE A 131 34.58 5.49 9.25
N PRO A 132 34.09 5.19 8.03
CA PRO A 132 33.42 6.20 7.22
C PRO A 132 32.30 6.84 8.04
N GLU A 133 32.16 8.17 8.04
CA GLU A 133 31.18 8.89 8.88
C GLU A 133 29.73 8.37 8.73
N SER A 134 29.41 7.67 7.64
CA SER A 134 28.14 6.96 7.42
C SER A 134 27.91 5.76 8.36
N SER A 135 28.93 5.31 9.09
CA SER A 135 28.91 4.06 9.85
C SER A 135 28.54 4.22 11.32
N ALA A 136 28.31 5.44 11.80
CA ALA A 136 28.02 5.72 13.21
C ALA A 136 26.53 5.71 13.58
N MET A 137 25.61 5.60 12.61
CA MET A 137 24.18 5.86 12.86
C MET A 137 23.34 4.58 12.94
N ARG A 138 22.78 4.28 14.12
CA ARG A 138 21.64 3.35 14.20
C ARG A 138 20.48 3.93 13.41
N TYR A 139 20.23 3.41 12.21
CA TYR A 139 19.08 3.86 11.43
C TYR A 139 17.79 3.36 12.08
N PRO A 140 16.84 4.26 12.40
CA PRO A 140 15.52 3.85 12.82
C PRO A 140 14.90 3.03 11.69
N VAL A 141 14.47 1.81 12.02
CA VAL A 141 13.91 0.84 11.06
C VAL A 141 12.71 1.41 10.28
N SER A 142 12.04 2.44 10.81
CA SER A 142 10.95 3.17 10.17
C SER A 142 11.37 4.17 9.08
N LYS A 143 12.65 4.54 9.00
CA LYS A 143 13.21 5.50 8.02
C LYS A 143 14.12 4.85 6.98
N PHE A 144 14.15 3.52 6.89
CA PHE A 144 14.99 2.87 5.89
C PHE A 144 14.43 3.19 4.49
N PRO A 145 15.19 3.90 3.63
CA PRO A 145 14.72 4.23 2.29
C PRO A 145 14.48 2.95 1.50
N LEU A 146 13.45 2.94 0.65
CA LEU A 146 13.27 1.85 -0.29
C LEU A 146 14.26 2.04 -1.43
N LYS A 147 14.85 0.94 -1.90
CA LYS A 147 15.77 1.00 -3.04
C LYS A 147 14.94 0.94 -4.32
N SER A 148 15.20 1.85 -5.26
CA SER A 148 14.47 1.90 -6.54
C SER A 148 14.68 0.66 -7.41
N ASP A 149 15.80 -0.04 -7.23
CA ASP A 149 16.15 -1.29 -7.91
C ASP A 149 15.63 -2.57 -7.21
N ASP A 150 14.95 -2.44 -6.05
CA ASP A 150 14.33 -3.59 -5.40
C ASP A 150 13.26 -4.21 -6.31
N PRO A 151 13.28 -5.54 -6.53
CA PRO A 151 12.38 -6.19 -7.48
C PRO A 151 10.91 -5.96 -7.13
N TYR A 152 10.56 -5.88 -5.84
CA TYR A 152 9.19 -5.60 -5.43
C TYR A 152 8.80 -4.14 -5.64
N VAL A 153 9.74 -3.19 -5.53
CA VAL A 153 9.51 -1.78 -5.86
C VAL A 153 9.22 -1.61 -7.35
N VAL A 154 10.06 -2.20 -8.21
CA VAL A 154 9.87 -2.16 -9.67
C VAL A 154 8.50 -2.72 -10.07
N ILE A 155 8.14 -3.88 -9.52
CA ILE A 155 6.83 -4.51 -9.77
C ILE A 155 5.68 -3.64 -9.25
N ALA A 156 5.82 -3.01 -8.07
CA ALA A 156 4.79 -2.14 -7.52
C ALA A 156 4.55 -0.89 -8.38
N ILE A 157 5.62 -0.25 -8.88
CA ILE A 157 5.56 0.90 -9.78
C ILE A 157 4.84 0.52 -11.09
N ASP A 158 5.18 -0.63 -11.68
CA ASP A 158 4.53 -1.14 -12.89
C ASP A 158 3.02 -1.33 -12.68
N TYR A 159 2.62 -2.00 -11.60
CA TYR A 159 1.21 -2.19 -11.28
C TYR A 159 0.45 -0.88 -11.04
N TYR A 160 1.04 0.09 -10.35
CA TYR A 160 0.42 1.39 -10.17
C TYR A 160 0.27 2.15 -11.48
N THR A 161 1.28 2.11 -12.34
CA THR A 161 1.26 2.73 -13.67
C THR A 161 0.16 2.13 -14.53
N GLN A 162 0.10 0.80 -14.62
CA GLN A 162 -0.97 0.11 -15.35
C GLN A 162 -2.37 0.40 -14.79
N ALA A 163 -2.50 0.56 -13.47
CA ALA A 163 -3.77 0.91 -12.84
C ALA A 163 -4.25 2.30 -13.25
N ILE A 164 -3.32 3.25 -13.41
CA ILE A 164 -3.59 4.62 -13.88
C ILE A 164 -3.96 4.61 -15.36
N ASP A 165 -3.19 3.93 -16.19
CA ASP A 165 -3.39 3.90 -17.64
C ASP A 165 -4.75 3.33 -18.04
N ILE A 166 -5.13 2.19 -17.46
CA ILE A 166 -6.41 1.53 -17.76
C ILE A 166 -7.61 2.34 -17.24
N SER A 167 -7.39 3.18 -16.24
CA SER A 167 -8.42 4.09 -15.73
C SER A 167 -8.53 5.39 -16.53
N TYR A 168 -7.77 5.55 -17.62
CA TYR A 168 -7.66 6.80 -18.37
C TYR A 168 -7.37 7.98 -17.44
N ASP A 169 -6.34 7.82 -16.60
CA ASP A 169 -5.86 8.87 -15.68
C ASP A 169 -6.82 9.22 -14.53
N CYS A 170 -7.91 8.46 -14.32
CA CYS A 170 -8.93 8.74 -13.31
C CYS A 170 -8.70 8.06 -11.94
N ASN A 171 -7.77 7.10 -11.83
CA ASN A 171 -7.47 6.40 -10.56
C ASN A 171 -6.51 7.21 -9.67
N ASN A 172 -7.04 8.27 -9.06
CA ASN A 172 -6.28 9.12 -8.11
C ASN A 172 -5.68 8.33 -6.92
N PRO A 173 -6.35 7.34 -6.31
CA PRO A 173 -5.74 6.52 -5.26
C PRO A 173 -4.48 5.79 -5.71
N ALA A 174 -4.46 5.22 -6.92
CA ALA A 174 -3.27 4.59 -7.49
C ALA A 174 -2.16 5.61 -7.77
N ARG A 175 -2.50 6.76 -8.35
CA ARG A 175 -1.55 7.86 -8.59
C ARG A 175 -0.91 8.37 -7.30
N PHE A 176 -1.72 8.55 -6.26
CA PHE A 176 -1.24 8.97 -4.95
C PHE A 176 -0.29 7.93 -4.36
N SER A 177 -0.66 6.64 -4.45
CA SER A 177 0.18 5.53 -3.97
C SER A 177 1.52 5.46 -4.72
N LEU A 178 1.52 5.68 -6.04
CA LEU A 178 2.73 5.78 -6.85
C LEU A 178 3.62 6.94 -6.41
N GLY A 179 3.08 8.14 -6.23
CA GLY A 179 3.83 9.30 -5.75
C GLY A 179 4.48 9.06 -4.38
N ILE A 180 3.75 8.42 -3.46
CA ILE A 180 4.29 8.03 -2.14
C ILE A 180 5.44 7.02 -2.28
N LEU A 181 5.32 6.03 -3.17
CA LEU A 181 6.37 5.04 -3.40
C LEU A 181 7.62 5.69 -3.99
N LEU A 182 7.48 6.53 -5.02
CA LEU A 182 8.58 7.26 -5.64
C LEU A 182 9.31 8.15 -4.62
N LYS A 183 8.55 8.87 -3.79
CA LYS A 183 9.11 9.66 -2.69
C LYS A 183 9.95 8.80 -1.72
N LYS A 184 9.46 7.61 -1.36
CA LYS A 184 10.22 6.67 -0.49
C LYS A 184 11.48 6.10 -1.14
N CYS A 185 11.55 6.12 -2.47
CA CYS A 185 12.73 5.72 -3.25
C CYS A 185 13.73 6.88 -3.43
N GLY A 186 13.36 8.10 -3.05
CA GLY A 186 14.17 9.31 -3.26
C GLY A 186 13.90 10.01 -4.59
N ASP A 187 12.98 9.50 -5.41
CA ASP A 187 12.62 10.06 -6.71
C ASP A 187 11.62 11.24 -6.55
N LEU A 188 12.06 12.29 -5.86
CA LEU A 188 11.21 13.41 -5.41
C LEU A 188 10.58 14.18 -6.59
N GLU A 189 11.29 14.36 -7.69
CA GLU A 189 10.76 15.04 -8.87
C GLU A 189 9.60 14.28 -9.52
N GLU A 190 9.75 12.97 -9.70
CA GLU A 190 8.69 12.11 -10.24
C GLU A 190 7.51 12.00 -9.27
N ALA A 191 7.78 11.91 -7.97
CA ALA A 191 6.74 11.96 -6.94
C ALA A 191 5.92 13.26 -7.03
N LEU A 192 6.60 14.40 -7.15
CA LEU A 192 5.98 15.72 -7.29
C LEU A 192 5.12 15.81 -8.56
N LYS A 193 5.56 15.25 -9.69
CA LYS A 193 4.76 15.17 -10.92
C LYS A 193 3.44 14.42 -10.68
N GLN A 194 3.47 13.29 -9.95
CA GLN A 194 2.26 12.53 -9.64
C GLN A 194 1.29 13.32 -8.75
N PHE A 195 1.79 13.99 -7.70
CA PHE A 195 0.94 14.79 -6.81
C PHE A 195 0.34 16.02 -7.51
N ASN A 196 1.14 16.74 -8.30
CA ASN A 196 0.66 17.87 -9.10
C ASN A 196 -0.40 17.45 -10.11
N ARG A 197 -0.29 16.24 -10.67
CA ARG A 197 -1.32 15.73 -11.58
C ARG A 197 -2.67 15.53 -10.88
N ILE A 198 -2.69 15.04 -9.63
CA ILE A 198 -3.91 14.94 -8.82
C ILE A 198 -4.52 16.33 -8.62
N ILE A 199 -3.69 17.29 -8.20
CA ILE A 199 -4.10 18.69 -7.94
C ILE A 199 -4.70 19.34 -9.20
N HIS A 200 -4.04 19.21 -10.35
CA HIS A 200 -4.49 19.80 -11.61
C HIS A 200 -5.79 19.20 -12.15
N LEU A 201 -5.98 17.88 -12.03
CA LEU A 201 -7.22 17.23 -12.45
C LEU A 201 -8.42 17.72 -11.62
N THR A 202 -8.19 18.00 -10.34
CA THR A 202 -9.21 18.59 -9.47
C THR A 202 -9.53 20.02 -9.87
N SER A 203 -8.53 20.88 -10.03
CA SER A 203 -8.77 22.29 -10.36
C SER A 203 -9.48 22.48 -11.71
N LYS A 204 -9.26 21.57 -12.67
CA LYS A 204 -9.94 21.58 -13.98
C LYS A 204 -11.40 21.14 -13.89
N ASN A 205 -11.73 20.26 -12.94
CA ASN A 205 -13.07 19.71 -12.76
C ASN A 205 -13.94 20.54 -11.80
N ASP A 206 -13.39 21.53 -11.10
CA ASP A 206 -14.13 22.37 -10.13
C ASP A 206 -15.34 23.10 -10.74
N GLY A 207 -15.34 23.37 -12.05
CA GLY A 207 -16.52 23.89 -12.76
C GLY A 207 -17.68 22.90 -12.93
N ALA A 208 -17.42 21.59 -12.80
CA ALA A 208 -18.40 20.51 -12.97
C ALA A 208 -18.74 19.77 -11.66
N ILE A 209 -17.81 19.72 -10.70
CA ILE A 209 -17.97 19.00 -9.41
C ILE A 209 -18.96 19.70 -8.47
N SER A 210 -19.12 21.02 -8.57
CA SER A 210 -20.11 21.79 -7.81
C SER A 210 -21.56 21.31 -7.99
N LYS A 211 -21.89 20.55 -9.05
CA LYS A 211 -23.26 20.11 -9.37
C LYS A 211 -23.62 18.68 -8.96
N ARG A 212 -22.69 17.87 -8.42
CA ARG A 212 -22.99 16.51 -7.93
C ARG A 212 -22.64 16.38 -6.45
N SER A 213 -23.50 16.93 -5.61
CA SER A 213 -23.49 16.73 -4.16
C SER A 213 -23.78 15.26 -3.82
N GLY A 214 -22.74 14.53 -3.38
CA GLY A 214 -22.88 13.19 -2.80
C GLY A 214 -21.57 12.42 -2.59
N GLU A 215 -20.58 12.58 -3.47
CA GLU A 215 -19.32 11.79 -3.48
C GLU A 215 -18.08 12.60 -3.01
N CYS A 216 -18.28 13.74 -2.34
CA CYS A 216 -17.26 14.79 -2.20
C CYS A 216 -16.20 14.57 -1.09
N SER A 217 -16.31 13.54 -0.24
CA SER A 217 -15.43 13.40 0.94
C SER A 217 -14.08 12.73 0.63
N GLU A 218 -14.06 11.63 -0.12
CA GLU A 218 -12.84 10.86 -0.41
C GLU A 218 -11.93 11.60 -1.41
N TYR A 219 -12.54 12.38 -2.31
CA TYR A 219 -11.85 13.20 -3.31
C TYR A 219 -11.11 14.38 -2.65
N LEU A 220 -11.78 15.11 -1.75
CA LEU A 220 -11.16 16.23 -1.03
C LEU A 220 -9.99 15.78 -0.15
N HIS A 221 -10.11 14.61 0.49
CA HIS A 221 -9.02 14.05 1.29
C HIS A 221 -7.79 13.73 0.44
N THR A 222 -7.97 13.08 -0.71
CA THR A 222 -6.86 12.71 -1.60
C THR A 222 -6.13 13.94 -2.14
N VAL A 223 -6.87 15.01 -2.47
CA VAL A 223 -6.30 16.28 -2.96
C VAL A 223 -5.53 17.01 -1.86
N THR A 224 -6.11 17.08 -0.66
CA THR A 224 -5.45 17.69 0.50
C THR A 224 -4.14 16.96 0.82
N ALA A 225 -4.16 15.63 0.82
CA ALA A 225 -2.97 14.81 1.01
C ALA A 225 -1.94 15.02 -0.12
N ALA A 226 -2.38 15.20 -1.37
CA ALA A 226 -1.48 15.49 -2.49
C ALA A 226 -0.78 16.84 -2.33
N TYR A 227 -1.48 17.90 -1.89
CA TYR A 227 -0.85 19.19 -1.58
C TYR A 227 0.19 19.07 -0.47
N GLU A 228 -0.14 18.37 0.61
CA GLU A 228 0.79 18.13 1.72
C GLU A 228 2.06 17.42 1.24
N GLN A 229 1.92 16.33 0.47
CA GLN A 229 3.06 15.58 -0.01
C GLN A 229 3.88 16.33 -1.06
N ALA A 230 3.24 17.10 -1.93
CA ALA A 230 3.93 17.99 -2.87
C ALA A 230 4.77 19.04 -2.12
N GLY A 231 4.20 19.66 -1.08
CA GLY A 231 4.93 20.61 -0.22
C GLY A 231 6.14 19.97 0.46
N LEU A 232 5.99 18.75 0.99
CA LEU A 232 7.12 18.02 1.58
C LEU A 232 8.21 17.69 0.55
N CYS A 233 7.86 17.31 -0.68
CA CYS A 233 8.85 17.07 -1.73
C CYS A 233 9.61 18.35 -2.08
N LEU A 234 8.92 19.49 -2.18
CA LEU A 234 9.56 20.78 -2.45
C LEU A 234 10.50 21.23 -1.33
N LEU A 235 10.12 21.00 -0.06
CA LEU A 235 10.99 21.29 1.08
C LEU A 235 12.24 20.41 1.13
N GLU A 236 12.16 19.16 0.66
CA GLU A 236 13.29 18.24 0.59
C GLU A 236 14.21 18.51 -0.62
N LEU A 237 13.71 19.17 -1.67
CA LEU A 237 14.47 19.56 -2.87
C LEU A 237 15.19 20.92 -2.73
N ALA A 238 14.79 21.75 -1.77
CA ALA A 238 15.33 23.10 -1.55
C ALA A 238 16.62 23.10 -0.73
#